data_AF-A0A6N7CSP2-F1
#
_entry.id   AF-A0A6N7CSP2-F1
#
_cell.length_a   1.000
_cell.length_b   1.000
_cell.length_c   1.000
_cell.angle_alpha   90.00
_cell.angle_beta   90.00
_cell.angle_gamma   90.00
#
_symmetry.space_group_name_H-M   'P 1'
#
loop_
_entity.id
_entity.type
_entity.pdbx_description
1 polymer ?
#
loop_
_entity_poly.entity_id
_entity_poly.type
_entity_poly.pdbx_seq_one_letter_code
_entity_poly.pdbx_strand_id
1 'polypeptide(L)'
;MFTVQRALGVTLVAASLTLAPVVGTTPQAAAEPTVNRFQIPLVWSTGLFTGCGWILDLCASTPTAIAGEQPGTVTFPVISPNSEATYWMHWRNLTTGAAGVLTVPYNESVSVFTGAGPVTASMTTGQEIIAGTGVFWVP
;
A
#
# COMPACT_ATOMS: atom_id res chain seq x y z
N MET A 1 64.12 -43.34 39.91
CA MET A 1 64.47 -41.92 40.07
C MET A 1 63.21 -41.08 39.90
N PHE A 2 63.17 -39.93 40.56
CA PHE A 2 62.04 -39.30 41.26
C PHE A 2 60.81 -38.80 40.48
N THR A 3 59.74 -38.67 41.27
CA THR A 3 58.37 -38.17 41.02
C THR A 3 58.19 -36.72 41.56
N VAL A 4 57.11 -36.02 41.13
CA VAL A 4 56.32 -34.94 41.81
C VAL A 4 56.59 -33.43 41.51
N GLN A 5 55.56 -32.82 40.87
CA GLN A 5 54.84 -31.52 41.06
C GLN A 5 55.53 -30.14 41.20
N ARG A 6 55.00 -29.13 40.47
CA ARG A 6 54.33 -27.92 41.05
C ARG A 6 53.58 -27.05 40.01
N ALA A 7 52.56 -26.34 40.50
CA ALA A 7 51.46 -25.67 39.82
C ALA A 7 51.65 -24.14 39.62
N LEU A 8 50.61 -23.51 39.01
CA LEU A 8 50.18 -22.08 38.95
C LEU A 8 50.16 -21.53 37.51
N GLY A 9 49.13 -20.84 37.01
CA GLY A 9 47.92 -20.31 37.65
C GLY A 9 46.84 -19.93 36.64
N VAL A 10 45.61 -19.84 37.13
CA VAL A 10 44.39 -19.42 36.43
C VAL A 10 44.40 -17.90 36.27
N THR A 11 44.07 -17.37 35.10
CA THR A 11 43.72 -15.95 34.93
C THR A 11 42.36 -15.86 34.25
N LEU A 12 41.35 -15.48 35.04
CA LEU A 12 40.02 -15.08 34.60
C LEU A 12 40.13 -13.68 33.96
N VAL A 13 39.82 -13.55 32.68
CA VAL A 13 39.55 -12.26 32.06
C VAL A 13 38.04 -12.17 31.83
N ALA A 14 37.40 -11.36 32.65
CA ALA A 14 36.02 -10.93 32.49
C ALA A 14 35.93 -9.98 31.29
N ALA A 15 35.25 -10.40 30.22
CA ALA A 15 34.81 -9.51 29.16
C ALA A 15 33.31 -9.27 29.33
N SER A 16 32.99 -8.09 29.82
CA SER A 16 31.65 -7.52 29.96
C SER A 16 30.92 -7.49 28.61
N LEU A 17 29.87 -8.30 28.45
CA LEU A 17 28.86 -8.08 27.42
C LEU A 17 28.05 -6.82 27.78
N THR A 18 28.29 -5.72 27.08
CA THR A 18 27.34 -4.63 27.01
C THR A 18 26.12 -5.11 26.21
N LEU A 19 25.03 -5.40 26.91
CA LEU A 19 23.70 -5.53 26.32
C LEU A 19 23.36 -4.20 25.63
N ALA A 20 23.48 -4.15 24.30
CA ALA A 20 22.82 -3.12 23.53
C ALA A 20 21.31 -3.29 23.75
N PRO A 21 20.55 -2.25 24.15
CA PRO A 21 19.10 -2.35 24.14
C PRO A 21 18.68 -2.54 22.69
N VAL A 22 18.23 -3.74 22.36
CA VAL A 22 17.41 -3.98 21.18
C VAL A 22 16.13 -3.19 21.44
N VAL A 23 16.10 -1.94 20.97
CA VAL A 23 14.88 -1.16 20.86
C VAL A 23 14.02 -1.95 19.90
N GLY A 24 13.12 -2.76 20.46
CA GLY A 24 12.13 -3.48 19.68
C GLY A 24 11.34 -2.44 18.90
N THR A 25 11.51 -2.44 17.58
CA THR A 25 10.54 -1.80 16.70
C THR A 25 9.24 -2.54 16.93
N THR A 26 8.37 -1.99 17.76
CA THR A 26 6.98 -2.44 17.83
C THR A 26 6.46 -2.42 16.40
N PRO A 27 6.05 -3.56 15.82
CA PRO A 27 5.41 -3.52 14.52
C PRO A 27 4.23 -2.56 14.63
N GLN A 28 4.20 -1.53 13.79
CA GLN A 28 3.08 -0.61 13.74
C GLN A 28 1.84 -1.47 13.50
N ALA A 29 0.85 -1.38 14.39
CA ALA A 29 -0.35 -2.17 14.27
C ALA A 29 -1.11 -1.73 13.02
N ALA A 30 -1.68 -2.69 12.29
CA ALA A 30 -2.67 -2.39 11.27
C ALA A 30 -3.84 -1.63 11.94
N ALA A 31 -4.35 -0.63 11.23
CA ALA A 31 -5.56 0.08 11.65
C ALA A 31 -6.80 -0.68 11.18
N GLU A 32 -7.99 -0.25 11.61
CA GLU A 32 -9.21 -0.77 11.00
C GLU A 32 -9.24 -0.42 9.50
N PRO A 33 -9.47 -1.41 8.60
CA PRO A 33 -9.51 -1.14 7.17
C PRO A 33 -10.57 -0.10 6.83
N THR A 34 -10.13 0.98 6.17
CA THR A 34 -11.00 2.07 5.74
C THR A 34 -11.14 2.05 4.23
N VAL A 35 -12.37 1.88 3.74
CA VAL A 35 -12.70 1.91 2.31
C VAL A 35 -13.04 3.34 1.89
N ASN A 36 -12.18 3.95 1.08
CA ASN A 36 -12.35 5.30 0.57
C ASN A 36 -12.82 5.25 -0.88
N ARG A 37 -13.93 5.94 -1.19
CA ARG A 37 -14.43 6.08 -2.56
C ARG A 37 -13.85 7.33 -3.20
N PHE A 38 -13.53 7.24 -4.48
CA PHE A 38 -13.03 8.37 -5.25
C PHE A 38 -14.15 9.40 -5.45
N GLN A 39 -13.82 10.68 -5.34
CA GLN A 39 -14.78 11.78 -5.44
C GLN A 39 -15.34 11.93 -6.86
N ILE A 40 -14.53 11.59 -7.86
CA ILE A 40 -14.91 11.61 -9.28
C ILE A 40 -15.12 10.15 -9.72
N PRO A 41 -16.28 9.77 -10.27
CA PRO A 41 -16.44 8.44 -10.83
C PRO A 41 -15.71 8.31 -12.18
N LEU A 42 -15.35 7.08 -12.52
CA LEU A 42 -15.00 6.68 -13.89
C LEU A 42 -16.26 6.75 -14.74
N VAL A 43 -16.31 7.64 -15.73
CA VAL A 43 -17.43 7.73 -16.68
C VAL A 43 -17.02 7.15 -18.03
N TRP A 44 -17.81 6.21 -18.54
CA TRP A 44 -17.62 5.59 -19.84
C TRP A 44 -18.39 6.38 -20.90
N SER A 45 -17.69 6.90 -21.90
CA SER A 45 -18.33 7.52 -23.06
C SER A 45 -18.46 6.49 -24.18
N THR A 46 -19.68 6.03 -24.47
CA THR A 46 -19.98 5.27 -25.69
C THR A 46 -20.44 6.20 -26.83
N GLY A 47 -20.08 7.49 -26.82
CA GLY A 47 -20.46 8.47 -27.84
C GLY A 47 -21.93 8.91 -27.81
N LEU A 48 -22.81 8.07 -27.28
CA LEU A 48 -24.19 8.38 -26.90
C LEU A 48 -24.48 7.60 -25.61
N PHE A 49 -25.03 8.25 -24.58
CA PHE A 49 -25.51 7.58 -23.36
C PHE A 49 -26.69 6.60 -23.62
N THR A 50 -26.94 6.21 -24.88
CA THR A 50 -28.04 5.35 -25.35
C THR A 50 -27.81 3.85 -25.14
N GLY A 51 -26.77 3.45 -24.43
CA GLY A 51 -26.54 2.07 -23.98
C GLY A 51 -26.54 1.90 -22.45
N CYS A 52 -26.57 3.01 -21.72
CA CYS A 52 -26.80 2.98 -20.29
C CYS A 52 -28.27 2.61 -20.11
N GLY A 53 -28.57 1.48 -19.47
CA GLY A 53 -29.93 1.21 -19.00
C GLY A 53 -30.43 2.37 -18.13
N TRP A 54 -31.68 2.31 -17.69
CA TRP A 54 -32.31 3.31 -16.80
C TRP A 54 -31.55 3.57 -15.48
N ILE A 55 -30.44 2.87 -15.24
CA ILE A 55 -29.48 3.04 -14.16
C ILE A 55 -28.13 3.48 -14.75
N LEU A 56 -27.65 4.65 -14.31
CA LEU A 56 -26.32 5.19 -14.63
C LEU A 56 -25.15 4.32 -14.13
N ASP A 57 -25.40 3.32 -13.27
CA ASP A 57 -24.38 2.41 -12.72
C ASP A 57 -23.64 1.60 -13.79
N LEU A 58 -24.23 1.41 -14.99
CA LEU A 58 -23.56 0.71 -16.09
C LEU A 58 -22.56 1.60 -16.85
N CYS A 59 -22.66 2.91 -16.67
CA CYS A 59 -21.84 3.90 -17.37
C CYS A 59 -20.93 4.71 -16.43
N ALA A 60 -21.09 4.54 -15.12
CA ALA A 60 -20.22 5.11 -14.12
C ALA A 60 -19.79 4.06 -13.11
N SER A 61 -18.48 3.92 -12.90
CA SER A 61 -17.92 3.10 -11.81
C SER A 61 -17.21 4.04 -10.83
N THR A 62 -17.32 3.80 -9.53
CA THR A 62 -16.59 4.62 -8.54
C THR A 62 -15.44 3.80 -7.97
N PRO A 63 -14.18 4.08 -8.36
CA PRO A 63 -13.02 3.41 -7.79
C PRO A 63 -12.94 3.56 -6.28
N THR A 64 -12.30 2.58 -5.64
CA THR A 64 -12.07 2.60 -4.20
C THR A 64 -10.59 2.37 -3.87
N ALA A 65 -10.17 2.87 -2.72
CA ALA A 65 -8.88 2.61 -2.11
C ALA A 65 -9.12 2.13 -0.67
N ILE A 66 -8.47 1.03 -0.30
CA ILE A 66 -8.56 0.45 1.05
C ILE A 66 -7.24 0.76 1.76
N ALA A 67 -7.32 1.50 2.87
CA ALA A 67 -6.17 1.83 3.70
C ALA A 67 -6.30 1.17 5.08
N GLY A 68 -5.18 0.95 5.77
CA GLY A 68 -5.17 0.44 7.15
C GLY A 68 -5.02 -1.07 7.30
N GLU A 69 -5.21 -1.87 6.24
CA GLU A 69 -4.94 -3.32 6.25
C GLU A 69 -3.49 -3.62 6.66
N GLN A 70 -2.56 -2.79 6.19
CA GLN A 70 -1.18 -2.75 6.63
C GLN A 70 -0.74 -1.29 6.83
N PRO A 71 0.14 -1.00 7.79
CA PRO A 71 0.61 0.36 8.05
C PRO A 71 1.19 1.03 6.80
N GLY A 72 0.73 2.24 6.47
CA GLY A 72 1.22 3.00 5.33
C GLY A 72 0.92 2.39 3.94
N THR A 73 0.16 1.31 3.87
CA THR A 73 -0.18 0.60 2.63
C THR A 73 -1.59 0.95 2.18
N VAL A 74 -1.75 1.05 0.86
CA VAL A 74 -3.05 1.20 0.20
C VAL A 74 -3.25 0.03 -0.74
N THR A 75 -4.38 -0.63 -0.62
CA THR A 75 -4.85 -1.67 -1.53
C THR A 75 -5.87 -1.07 -2.50
N PHE A 76 -5.63 -1.26 -3.79
CA PHE A 76 -6.55 -0.93 -4.86
C PHE A 76 -7.24 -2.23 -5.31
N PRO A 77 -8.55 -2.39 -5.05
CA PRO A 77 -9.28 -3.58 -5.47
C PRO A 77 -9.32 -3.76 -6.98
N VAL A 78 -9.78 -4.93 -7.39
CA VAL A 78 -10.07 -5.23 -8.80
C VAL A 78 -11.09 -4.25 -9.37
N ILE A 79 -10.82 -3.76 -10.58
CA ILE A 79 -11.71 -2.85 -11.31
C ILE A 79 -11.98 -3.49 -12.67
N SER A 80 -13.19 -3.97 -12.88
CA SER A 80 -13.62 -4.52 -14.17
C SER A 80 -15.09 -4.22 -14.43
N PRO A 81 -15.45 -2.97 -14.76
CA PRO A 81 -16.85 -2.63 -15.00
C PRO A 81 -17.39 -3.29 -16.27
N ASN A 82 -16.57 -3.37 -17.35
CA ASN A 82 -17.06 -3.76 -18.68
C ASN A 82 -16.02 -4.42 -19.62
N SER A 83 -14.77 -4.69 -19.19
CA SER A 83 -13.76 -5.39 -20.02
C SER A 83 -12.54 -5.84 -19.21
N GLU A 84 -11.73 -6.74 -19.78
CA GLU A 84 -10.42 -7.18 -19.26
C GLU A 84 -9.35 -6.08 -19.43
N ALA A 85 -9.61 -4.89 -18.89
CA ALA A 85 -8.73 -3.74 -19.01
C ALA A 85 -7.70 -3.68 -17.88
N THR A 86 -6.51 -3.18 -18.21
CA THR A 86 -5.50 -2.84 -17.22
C THR A 86 -5.60 -1.35 -16.90
N TYR A 87 -5.56 -1.02 -15.61
CA TYR A 87 -5.62 0.36 -15.11
C TYR A 87 -4.29 0.75 -14.49
N TRP A 88 -3.87 2.01 -14.68
CA TRP A 88 -2.73 2.57 -13.99
C TRP A 88 -3.20 3.52 -12.91
N MET A 89 -2.83 3.22 -11.67
CA MET A 89 -3.09 4.06 -10.52
C MET A 89 -1.86 4.91 -10.22
N HIS A 90 -1.99 6.21 -10.44
CA HIS A 90 -1.01 7.22 -10.07
C HIS A 90 -1.31 7.66 -8.66
N TRP A 91 -0.32 7.71 -7.79
CA TRP A 91 -0.53 8.13 -6.40
C TRP A 91 0.56 9.08 -5.93
N ARG A 92 0.22 9.88 -4.93
CA ARG A 92 1.15 10.77 -4.24
C ARG A 92 0.78 10.93 -2.78
N ASN A 93 1.74 10.71 -1.89
CA ASN A 93 1.66 11.11 -0.50
C ASN A 93 1.97 12.61 -0.39
N LEU A 94 1.01 13.37 0.12
CA LEU A 94 1.11 14.82 0.19
C LEU A 94 2.01 15.32 1.33
N THR A 95 2.26 14.49 2.35
CA THR A 95 3.16 14.82 3.46
C THR A 95 4.62 14.60 3.08
N THR A 96 4.94 13.46 2.46
CA THR A 96 6.33 13.08 2.19
C THR A 96 6.78 13.44 0.77
N GLY A 97 5.84 13.69 -0.14
CA GLY A 97 6.11 13.88 -1.55
C GLY A 97 6.39 12.59 -2.32
N ALA A 98 6.38 11.43 -1.65
CA ALA A 98 6.51 10.13 -2.32
C ALA A 98 5.38 9.94 -3.33
N ALA A 99 5.71 9.39 -4.49
CA ALA A 99 4.76 9.18 -5.57
C ALA A 99 5.14 7.95 -6.38
N GLY A 100 4.18 7.41 -7.11
CA GLY A 100 4.40 6.28 -7.97
C GLY A 100 3.23 5.98 -8.88
N VAL A 101 3.43 4.97 -9.71
CA VAL A 101 2.39 4.40 -10.56
C VAL A 101 2.40 2.90 -10.32
N LEU A 102 1.23 2.32 -10.11
CA LEU A 102 1.06 0.87 -10.11
C LEU A 102 0.07 0.46 -11.19
N THR A 103 0.22 -0.77 -11.65
CA THR A 103 -0.68 -1.41 -12.59
C THR A 103 -1.68 -2.25 -11.81
N VAL A 104 -2.98 -2.00 -11.99
CA VAL A 104 -4.08 -2.76 -11.40
C VAL A 104 -4.76 -3.56 -12.52
N PRO A 105 -4.54 -4.88 -12.60
CA PRO A 105 -5.19 -5.72 -13.60
C PRO A 105 -6.68 -5.95 -13.26
N TYR A 106 -7.46 -6.35 -14.26
CA TYR A 106 -8.90 -6.58 -14.14
C TYR A 106 -9.31 -7.75 -13.24
N ASN A 107 -8.37 -8.56 -12.76
CA ASN A 107 -8.62 -9.81 -12.05
C ASN A 107 -7.88 -9.93 -10.70
N GLU A 108 -7.06 -8.95 -10.33
CA GLU A 108 -6.29 -8.98 -9.09
C GLU A 108 -6.22 -7.60 -8.43
N SER A 109 -6.37 -7.56 -7.09
CA SER A 109 -6.15 -6.36 -6.29
C SER A 109 -4.66 -6.13 -6.07
N VAL A 110 -4.22 -4.88 -6.07
CA VAL A 110 -2.80 -4.56 -5.91
C VAL A 110 -2.60 -3.59 -4.76
N SER A 111 -1.62 -3.88 -3.91
CA SER A 111 -1.25 -3.05 -2.77
C SER A 111 0.09 -2.35 -2.99
N VAL A 112 0.21 -1.13 -2.47
CA VAL A 112 1.43 -0.32 -2.54
C VAL A 112 1.70 0.37 -1.21
N PHE A 113 2.96 0.46 -0.82
CA PHE A 113 3.37 1.28 0.33
C PHE A 113 3.45 2.75 -0.09
N THR A 114 2.49 3.54 0.39
CA THR A 114 2.41 4.99 0.15
C THR A 114 2.98 5.82 1.30
N GLY A 115 3.19 5.19 2.46
CA GLY A 115 3.48 5.86 3.72
C GLY A 115 2.23 6.44 4.38
N ALA A 116 2.31 6.72 5.68
CA ALA A 116 1.21 7.34 6.42
C ALA A 116 0.98 8.80 5.98
N GLY A 117 -0.25 9.26 6.14
CA GLY A 117 -0.67 10.62 5.81
C GLY A 117 -1.71 10.72 4.69
N PRO A 118 -1.99 11.93 4.21
CA PRO A 118 -2.94 12.15 3.13
C PRO A 118 -2.33 11.71 1.80
N VAL A 119 -3.05 10.86 1.09
CA VAL A 119 -2.67 10.34 -0.22
C VAL A 119 -3.72 10.76 -1.24
N THR A 120 -3.25 11.26 -2.38
CA THR A 120 -4.08 11.40 -3.57
C THR A 120 -3.78 10.26 -4.53
N ALA A 121 -4.82 9.76 -5.19
CA ALA A 121 -4.69 8.76 -6.23
C ALA A 121 -5.59 9.11 -7.41
N SER A 122 -5.10 8.86 -8.62
CA SER A 122 -5.87 9.00 -9.85
C SER A 122 -5.64 7.82 -10.76
N MET A 123 -6.68 7.39 -11.45
CA MET A 123 -6.60 6.23 -12.34
C MET A 123 -6.62 6.65 -13.79
N THR A 124 -5.87 5.92 -14.60
CA THR A 124 -5.87 6.04 -16.05
C THR A 124 -6.01 4.68 -16.73
N THR A 125 -6.56 4.63 -17.94
CA THR A 125 -6.49 3.46 -18.81
C THR A 125 -6.44 3.85 -20.29
N GLY A 126 -5.75 3.04 -21.10
CA GLY A 126 -5.45 3.29 -22.50
C GLY A 126 -4.95 4.71 -22.79
N GLN A 127 -5.62 5.38 -23.74
CA GLN A 127 -5.28 6.70 -24.26
C GLN A 127 -6.19 7.83 -23.74
N GLU A 128 -7.32 7.55 -23.11
CA GLU A 128 -8.41 8.55 -23.00
C GLU A 128 -9.17 8.58 -21.68
N ILE A 129 -8.95 7.64 -20.76
CA ILE A 129 -9.77 7.58 -19.55
C ILE A 129 -8.92 8.06 -18.37
N ILE A 130 -9.08 9.32 -17.98
CA ILE A 130 -8.67 9.81 -16.64
C ILE A 130 -9.89 9.64 -15.75
N ALA A 131 -9.83 8.69 -14.85
CA ALA A 131 -10.96 8.25 -14.07
C ALA A 131 -10.65 8.32 -12.60
N GLY A 132 -11.46 9.08 -11.89
CA GLY A 132 -11.38 9.21 -10.45
C GLY A 132 -10.14 9.91 -9.94
N THR A 133 -10.39 10.93 -9.15
CA THR A 133 -9.40 11.45 -8.21
C THR A 133 -9.93 11.16 -6.83
N GLY A 134 -9.12 10.44 -6.06
CA GLY A 134 -9.28 10.17 -4.65
C GLY A 134 -8.37 11.08 -3.85
N VAL A 135 -8.85 11.57 -2.70
CA VAL A 135 -7.99 12.03 -1.60
C VAL A 135 -8.49 11.37 -0.32
N PHE A 136 -7.59 10.66 0.36
CA PHE A 136 -7.91 9.89 1.56
C PHE A 136 -6.73 9.84 2.53
N TRP A 137 -6.99 9.47 3.77
CA TRP A 137 -5.99 9.33 4.81
C TRP A 137 -5.49 7.89 4.92
N VAL A 138 -4.17 7.71 5.01
CA VAL A 138 -3.52 6.42 5.27
C VAL A 138 -2.96 6.45 6.71
N PRO A 139 -3.40 5.53 7.59
CA PRO A 139 -2.92 5.45 8.96
C PRO A 139 -1.51 4.84 9.09
#